data_AF-A0A438J424-F1
#
_entry.id   AF-A0A438J424-F1
#
_cell.length_a   1.000
_cell.length_b   1.000
_cell.length_c   1.000
_cell.angle_alpha   90.00
_cell.angle_beta   90.00
_cell.angle_gamma   90.00
#
_symmetry.space_group_name_H-M   'P 1'
#
loop_
_entity.id
_entity.type
_entity.pdbx_description
1 polymer ?
#
loop_
_entity_poly.entity_id
_entity_poly.type
_entity_poly.pdbx_seq_one_letter_code
_entity_poly.pdbx_strand_id
1 'polypeptide(L)'
;MMRRIAGRSNSLCRKVIVGKFGAKGGWCSKEVRLLLFLSKRFEETKLLPRQGHIPCEVVFREPLWGAPVPLLLVGYGFGASFVALFAQLGGGIYTKAADVGADLVGKVEQGIPEDDPRNPAVIADLVGDNVGDCAARGADLFESIAAEIISAMILGGTMAQRCKIEGKSITAFVGLFVFYRLILSNIDYVHADPSGFILFPLVIHSFDLVISSVGIFSIRGTRDSGVKSPVEDPMAILQKGYSITIILAVLTFGLSTRWLLYTEQAPSAWMNFALCGLVGIMTAYIFVWITKYYTDYKHEPVRTLALSSSTGHGTNIIAGVSLGLESTALPVIVISISIVSAFWLGQTSGLVDETGNPTGGLFGTAVATMGMLSTAAYVLTMDMFGPIADNAGGIVEMSQQPESVREITDLLDAVGNTTKATTKGFAIGSAALASFLLFSAYMDEVSAFAHEPFKQVDIAIPEVFVGGLLGSMLIFLFSAWACSAVGRTAQEVVNEVRRQFIERPGIMDYKEKPDYGRCVAIVASASLREMIKPGALAIVSPIVVGGLSALCSLAFCHAQEKIVVIVALAVMEHHVLHSSGEDCLYILY
;
A
#
# COMPACT_ATOMS: atom_id res chain seq x y z
N MET A 1 -4.28 7.61 -45.04
CA MET A 1 -3.03 7.24 -44.33
C MET A 1 -3.28 6.75 -42.90
N MET A 2 -4.21 7.33 -42.12
CA MET A 2 -4.53 6.84 -40.77
C MET A 2 -5.31 5.50 -40.68
N ARG A 3 -5.93 5.00 -41.75
CA ARG A 3 -6.56 3.65 -41.75
C ARG A 3 -5.59 2.47 -41.94
N ARG A 4 -4.31 2.71 -42.28
CA ARG A 4 -3.28 1.65 -42.40
C ARG A 4 -2.51 1.37 -41.11
N ILE A 5 -2.67 2.21 -40.08
CA ILE A 5 -2.00 2.04 -38.77
C ILE A 5 -2.87 1.21 -37.82
N ALA A 6 -4.21 1.36 -37.86
CA ALA A 6 -5.14 0.57 -37.05
C ALA A 6 -5.15 -0.94 -37.42
N GLY A 7 -4.83 -1.30 -38.66
CA GLY A 7 -4.81 -2.70 -39.12
C GLY A 7 -3.58 -3.52 -38.71
N ARG A 8 -2.51 -2.89 -38.21
CA ARG A 8 -1.28 -3.58 -37.76
C ARG A 8 -1.23 -3.84 -36.25
N SER A 9 -2.03 -3.14 -35.45
CA SER A 9 -2.08 -3.35 -33.99
C SER A 9 -2.79 -4.66 -33.61
N ASN A 10 -3.84 -5.05 -34.35
CA ASN A 10 -4.62 -6.26 -34.05
C ASN A 10 -3.94 -7.61 -34.38
N SER A 11 -2.84 -7.63 -35.15
CA SER A 11 -2.11 -8.89 -35.41
C SER A 11 -0.96 -9.13 -34.42
N LEU A 12 -0.50 -8.10 -33.70
CA LEU A 12 0.53 -8.23 -32.67
C LEU A 12 -0.08 -8.77 -31.35
N CYS A 13 -1.27 -8.30 -30.96
CA CYS A 13 -1.94 -8.78 -29.74
C CYS A 13 -2.39 -10.26 -29.80
N ARG A 14 -2.59 -10.85 -30.99
CA ARG A 14 -2.95 -12.28 -31.12
C ARG A 14 -1.78 -13.25 -31.11
N LYS A 15 -0.52 -12.79 -31.20
CA LYS A 15 0.66 -13.67 -31.22
C LYS A 15 1.35 -13.86 -29.87
N VAL A 16 0.92 -13.17 -28.81
CA VAL A 16 1.49 -13.31 -27.47
C VAL A 16 0.84 -14.44 -26.65
N ILE A 17 -0.27 -15.02 -27.12
CA ILE A 17 -1.04 -16.00 -26.32
C ILE A 17 -0.66 -17.47 -26.59
N VAL A 18 0.08 -17.81 -27.65
CA VAL A 18 0.49 -19.20 -27.91
C VAL A 18 1.84 -19.26 -28.63
N GLY A 19 2.94 -19.58 -27.93
CA GLY A 19 4.22 -19.84 -28.61
C GLY A 19 5.42 -20.06 -27.69
N LYS A 20 5.92 -21.30 -27.67
CA LYS A 20 7.16 -21.78 -27.04
C LYS A 20 8.34 -20.81 -27.18
N PHE A 21 8.97 -20.44 -26.06
CA PHE A 21 10.27 -19.75 -26.06
C PHE A 21 11.36 -20.71 -26.55
N GLY A 22 11.80 -20.50 -27.80
CA GLY A 22 13.09 -20.97 -28.30
C GLY A 22 14.14 -19.90 -28.06
N ALA A 23 15.12 -20.20 -27.21
CA ALA A 23 16.22 -19.31 -26.87
C ALA A 23 17.16 -19.09 -28.06
N LYS A 24 17.29 -17.85 -28.55
CA LYS A 24 18.50 -17.32 -29.21
C LYS A 24 18.53 -15.79 -29.09
N GLY A 25 19.59 -15.26 -28.46
CA GLY A 25 19.93 -13.82 -28.45
C GLY A 25 20.03 -13.25 -27.05
N GLY A 26 21.24 -13.19 -26.51
CA GLY A 26 21.49 -12.88 -25.10
C GLY A 26 21.66 -11.40 -24.80
N TRP A 27 20.86 -10.89 -23.86
CA TRP A 27 21.13 -9.74 -22.99
C TRP A 27 20.38 -9.99 -21.67
N CYS A 28 20.91 -10.89 -20.85
CA CYS A 28 20.54 -11.04 -19.44
C CYS A 28 21.64 -11.83 -18.73
N SER A 29 22.67 -11.14 -18.23
CA SER A 29 23.81 -11.79 -17.58
C SER A 29 24.18 -11.09 -16.27
N LYS A 30 23.59 -11.55 -15.18
CA LYS A 30 24.27 -12.20 -14.03
C LYS A 30 23.27 -12.49 -12.90
N GLU A 31 22.23 -11.67 -12.73
CA GLU A 31 21.24 -11.82 -11.65
C GLU A 31 20.26 -12.98 -11.87
N VAL A 32 19.73 -13.14 -13.09
CA VAL A 32 18.81 -14.26 -13.44
C VAL A 32 19.51 -15.62 -13.36
N ARG A 33 20.83 -15.64 -13.54
CA ARG A 33 21.62 -16.87 -13.44
C ARG A 33 21.85 -17.27 -11.99
N LEU A 34 21.85 -16.34 -11.04
CA LEU A 34 21.93 -16.61 -9.60
C LEU A 34 20.59 -17.16 -9.07
N LEU A 35 19.46 -16.61 -9.51
CA LEU A 35 18.12 -17.11 -9.17
C LEU A 35 17.87 -18.52 -9.72
N LEU A 36 18.28 -18.80 -10.96
CA LEU A 36 18.22 -20.15 -11.53
C LEU A 36 19.24 -21.12 -10.89
N PHE A 37 20.38 -20.62 -10.41
CA PHE A 37 21.37 -21.44 -9.70
C PHE A 37 20.90 -21.82 -8.29
N LEU A 38 20.23 -20.90 -7.57
CA LEU A 38 19.62 -21.19 -6.27
C LEU A 38 18.44 -22.15 -6.38
N SER A 39 17.62 -22.03 -7.43
CA SER A 39 16.56 -22.99 -7.75
C SER A 39 17.11 -24.39 -8.05
N LYS A 40 18.22 -24.50 -8.80
CA LYS A 40 18.84 -25.80 -9.13
C LYS A 40 19.56 -26.47 -7.96
N ARG A 41 20.11 -25.70 -7.01
CA ARG A 41 20.85 -26.27 -5.87
C ARG A 41 19.93 -26.90 -4.83
N PHE A 42 18.66 -26.48 -4.76
CA PHE A 42 17.65 -27.11 -3.92
C PHE A 42 17.26 -28.53 -4.42
N GLU A 43 17.45 -28.83 -5.70
CA GLU A 43 17.22 -30.18 -6.27
C GLU A 43 18.40 -31.15 -6.04
N GLU A 44 19.60 -30.67 -5.67
CA GLU A 44 20.81 -31.51 -5.63
C GLU A 44 21.21 -32.04 -4.25
N THR A 45 20.52 -31.68 -3.16
CA THR A 45 20.72 -32.31 -1.84
C THR A 45 20.06 -33.68 -1.74
N LYS A 46 20.66 -34.68 -2.41
CA LYS A 46 20.40 -36.11 -2.23
C LYS A 46 21.06 -36.63 -0.95
N LEU A 47 20.30 -36.76 0.13
CA LEU A 47 20.60 -37.67 1.25
C LEU A 47 19.31 -38.31 1.80
N LEU A 48 18.62 -39.09 0.97
CA LEU A 48 17.65 -40.11 1.44
C LEU A 48 17.76 -41.35 0.54
N PRO A 49 17.74 -42.58 1.11
CA PRO A 49 18.02 -43.80 0.37
C PRO A 49 16.88 -44.18 -0.57
N ARG A 50 17.24 -44.60 -1.79
CA ARG A 50 16.33 -45.15 -2.81
C ARG A 50 15.74 -46.48 -2.34
N GLN A 51 14.45 -46.52 -2.06
CA GLN A 51 13.64 -47.73 -2.20
C GLN A 51 12.24 -47.40 -2.75
N GLY A 52 11.84 -48.14 -3.78
CA GLY A 52 10.47 -48.27 -4.25
C GLY A 52 9.98 -47.16 -5.18
N HIS A 53 9.52 -47.53 -6.38
CA HIS A 53 8.70 -46.68 -7.23
C HIS A 53 7.47 -46.20 -6.46
N ILE A 54 7.44 -44.92 -6.09
CA ILE A 54 6.21 -44.25 -5.65
C ILE A 54 5.56 -43.69 -6.91
N PRO A 55 4.35 -44.12 -7.30
CA PRO A 55 3.65 -43.51 -8.43
C PRO A 55 3.33 -42.05 -8.09
N CYS A 56 3.42 -41.15 -9.08
CA CYS A 56 3.12 -39.72 -8.97
C CYS A 56 1.64 -39.39 -8.57
N GLU A 57 0.87 -40.38 -8.14
CA GLU A 57 -0.50 -40.24 -7.63
C GLU A 57 -0.59 -40.12 -6.09
N VAL A 58 0.53 -40.14 -5.37
CA VAL A 58 0.51 -40.18 -3.89
C VAL A 58 0.77 -38.83 -3.20
N VAL A 59 1.10 -37.75 -3.93
CA VAL A 59 1.36 -36.42 -3.32
C VAL A 59 0.08 -35.59 -3.08
N PHE A 60 -1.09 -36.03 -3.57
CA PHE A 60 -2.37 -35.32 -3.38
C PHE A 60 -3.40 -36.08 -2.54
N ARG A 61 -2.96 -37.07 -1.74
CA ARG A 61 -3.87 -37.94 -0.97
C ARG A 61 -4.12 -37.50 0.48
N GLU A 62 -3.38 -36.53 0.99
CA GLU A 62 -3.75 -35.86 2.23
C GLU A 62 -4.53 -34.59 1.90
N PRO A 63 -5.59 -34.26 2.65
CA PRO A 63 -6.29 -33.00 2.44
C PRO A 63 -5.27 -31.88 2.68
N LEU A 64 -4.95 -31.14 1.61
CA LEU A 64 -4.23 -29.85 1.62
C LEU A 64 -4.83 -28.80 2.59
N TRP A 65 -5.92 -29.16 3.27
CA TRP A 65 -6.61 -28.42 4.31
C TRP A 65 -6.04 -28.65 5.72
N GLY A 66 -5.09 -29.59 5.88
CA GLY A 66 -4.43 -29.88 7.16
C GLY A 66 -3.21 -29.00 7.47
N ALA A 67 -2.61 -28.37 6.45
CA ALA A 67 -1.71 -27.23 6.63
C ALA A 67 -2.57 -25.96 6.49
N PRO A 68 -2.45 -24.95 7.38
CA PRO A 68 -3.22 -23.71 7.21
C PRO A 68 -2.76 -23.05 5.90
N VAL A 69 -3.55 -23.20 4.82
CA VAL A 69 -3.34 -22.55 3.51
C VAL A 69 -2.98 -21.05 3.64
N PRO A 70 -3.56 -20.28 4.58
CA PRO A 70 -3.15 -18.89 4.80
C PRO A 70 -1.69 -18.72 5.23
N LEU A 71 -1.11 -19.68 5.96
CA LEU A 71 0.30 -19.64 6.39
C LEU A 71 1.27 -19.77 5.22
N LEU A 72 0.90 -20.53 4.18
CA LEU A 72 1.68 -20.61 2.93
C LEU A 72 1.65 -19.29 2.14
N LEU A 73 0.64 -18.43 2.40
CA LEU A 73 0.50 -17.12 1.76
C LEU A 73 1.25 -16.01 2.51
N VAL A 74 1.72 -16.23 3.74
CA VAL A 74 2.50 -15.21 4.47
C VAL A 74 3.74 -14.76 3.69
N GLY A 75 4.38 -15.68 2.97
CA GLY A 75 5.51 -15.35 2.07
C GLY A 75 5.13 -14.42 0.92
N TYR A 76 3.87 -14.45 0.46
CA TYR A 76 3.35 -13.50 -0.54
C TYR A 76 3.22 -12.09 0.06
N GLY A 77 2.64 -11.96 1.26
CA GLY A 77 2.57 -10.70 1.99
C GLY A 77 3.95 -10.11 2.24
N PHE A 78 4.87 -10.90 2.80
CA PHE A 78 6.25 -10.47 3.01
C PHE A 78 6.95 -10.03 1.71
N GLY A 79 6.78 -10.78 0.62
CA GLY A 79 7.35 -10.41 -0.68
C GLY A 79 6.79 -9.09 -1.23
N ALA A 80 5.48 -8.86 -1.06
CA ALA A 80 4.83 -7.60 -1.43
C ALA A 80 5.41 -6.43 -0.62
N SER A 81 5.49 -6.53 0.71
CA SER A 81 6.03 -5.48 1.58
C SER A 81 7.50 -5.21 1.36
N PHE A 82 8.29 -6.26 1.12
CA PHE A 82 9.71 -6.13 0.81
C PHE A 82 9.93 -5.32 -0.47
N VAL A 83 9.20 -5.61 -1.54
CA VAL A 83 9.33 -4.88 -2.81
C VAL A 83 8.77 -3.46 -2.68
N ALA A 84 7.62 -3.29 -2.02
CA ALA A 84 7.01 -1.98 -1.79
C ALA A 84 7.94 -1.03 -1.03
N LEU A 85 8.60 -1.51 0.03
CA LEU A 85 9.57 -0.72 0.81
C LEU A 85 10.67 -0.12 -0.07
N PHE A 86 11.31 -0.92 -0.92
CA PHE A 86 12.38 -0.43 -1.79
C PHE A 86 11.85 0.40 -2.96
N ALA A 87 10.66 0.10 -3.48
CA ALA A 87 10.03 0.91 -4.52
C ALA A 87 9.71 2.32 -3.99
N GLN A 88 9.17 2.43 -2.78
CA GLN A 88 8.85 3.71 -2.12
C GLN A 88 10.10 4.49 -1.76
N LEU A 89 11.10 3.85 -1.13
CA LEU A 89 12.36 4.51 -0.82
C LEU A 89 13.10 4.98 -2.06
N GLY A 90 13.28 4.09 -3.05
CA GLY A 90 14.01 4.39 -4.26
C GLY A 90 13.29 5.44 -5.12
N GLY A 91 11.98 5.28 -5.31
CA GLY A 91 11.16 6.23 -6.06
C GLY A 91 11.01 7.57 -5.36
N GLY A 92 10.82 7.57 -4.04
CA GLY A 92 10.74 8.77 -3.21
C GLY A 92 12.03 9.58 -3.21
N ILE A 93 13.19 8.92 -3.04
CA ILE A 93 14.50 9.59 -3.15
C ILE A 93 14.71 10.16 -4.55
N TYR A 94 14.35 9.40 -5.59
CA TYR A 94 14.50 9.85 -6.98
C TYR A 94 13.67 11.11 -7.23
N THR A 95 12.36 11.06 -6.96
CA THR A 95 11.43 12.13 -7.31
C THR A 95 11.73 13.37 -6.48
N LYS A 96 11.87 13.25 -5.16
CA LYS A 96 12.08 14.42 -4.29
C LYS A 96 13.45 15.05 -4.41
N ALA A 97 14.47 14.29 -4.78
CA ALA A 97 15.76 14.90 -5.07
C ALA A 97 15.77 15.67 -6.39
N ALA A 98 15.04 15.18 -7.40
CA ALA A 98 14.92 15.85 -8.69
C ALA A 98 14.11 17.15 -8.56
N ASP A 99 12.92 17.06 -7.97
CA ASP A 99 11.98 18.15 -7.64
C ASP A 99 12.70 19.29 -6.90
N VAL A 100 13.27 19.01 -5.72
CA VAL A 100 14.00 20.01 -4.91
C VAL A 100 15.18 20.62 -5.68
N GLY A 101 15.88 19.82 -6.47
CA GLY A 101 17.02 20.29 -7.26
C GLY A 101 16.62 21.19 -8.42
N ALA A 102 15.51 20.86 -9.09
CA ALA A 102 14.94 21.64 -10.18
C ALA A 102 14.39 22.96 -9.65
N ASP A 103 13.55 22.91 -8.63
CA ASP A 103 12.82 24.06 -8.11
C ASP A 103 13.71 25.09 -7.42
N LEU A 104 14.66 24.62 -6.60
CA LEU A 104 15.55 25.53 -5.87
C LEU A 104 16.39 26.35 -6.84
N VAL A 105 17.03 25.72 -7.83
CA VAL A 105 17.90 26.44 -8.75
C VAL A 105 17.08 27.19 -9.80
N GLY A 106 16.02 26.60 -10.32
CA GLY A 106 15.15 27.23 -11.31
C GLY A 106 14.40 28.43 -10.77
N LYS A 107 13.47 28.20 -9.83
CA LYS A 107 12.54 29.22 -9.34
C LYS A 107 13.22 30.20 -8.40
N VAL A 108 14.02 29.71 -7.44
CA VAL A 108 14.57 30.56 -6.37
C VAL A 108 15.86 31.27 -6.78
N GLU A 109 16.79 30.58 -7.45
CA GLU A 109 18.10 31.18 -7.80
C GLU A 109 18.09 31.90 -9.14
N GLN A 110 17.49 31.32 -10.18
CA GLN A 110 17.50 31.87 -11.54
C GLN A 110 16.23 32.66 -11.89
N GLY A 111 15.14 32.50 -11.13
CA GLY A 111 13.87 33.18 -11.39
C GLY A 111 13.22 32.75 -12.71
N ILE A 112 13.48 31.51 -13.16
CA ILE A 112 12.80 30.92 -14.32
C ILE A 112 11.52 30.19 -13.86
N PRO A 113 10.52 30.04 -14.74
CA PRO A 113 9.32 29.25 -14.44
C PRO A 113 9.65 27.84 -13.94
N GLU A 114 8.73 27.29 -13.14
CA GLU A 114 8.67 25.86 -12.83
C GLU A 114 8.58 25.06 -14.12
N ASP A 115 9.18 23.86 -14.19
CA ASP A 115 9.24 23.03 -15.40
C ASP A 115 9.85 23.65 -16.66
N ASP A 116 10.57 24.76 -16.54
CA ASP A 116 11.13 25.43 -17.70
C ASP A 116 12.12 24.51 -18.45
N PRO A 117 12.03 24.40 -19.79
CA PRO A 117 12.88 23.49 -20.56
C PRO A 117 14.37 23.84 -20.50
N ARG A 118 14.75 25.03 -20.04
CA ARG A 118 16.15 25.41 -19.76
C ARG A 118 16.71 24.68 -18.55
N ASN A 119 15.88 24.25 -17.61
CA ASN A 119 16.31 23.57 -16.41
C ASN A 119 16.76 22.12 -16.73
N PRO A 120 18.03 21.73 -16.54
CA PRO A 120 18.49 20.37 -16.80
C PRO A 120 17.85 19.31 -15.88
N ALA A 121 17.24 19.69 -14.76
CA ALA A 121 16.61 18.75 -13.84
C ALA A 121 15.14 18.44 -14.16
N VAL A 122 14.45 19.23 -15.01
CA VAL A 122 13.00 19.05 -15.26
C VAL A 122 12.64 17.65 -15.76
N ILE A 123 13.44 17.05 -16.64
CA ILE A 123 13.15 15.68 -17.11
C ILE A 123 13.32 14.67 -15.98
N ALA A 124 14.28 14.88 -15.06
CA ALA A 124 14.42 14.01 -13.90
C ALA A 124 13.22 14.15 -12.97
N ASP A 125 12.69 15.35 -12.83
CA ASP A 125 11.51 15.66 -12.02
C ASP A 125 10.25 14.95 -12.54
N LEU A 126 9.88 15.20 -13.80
CA LEU A 126 8.70 14.60 -14.45
C LEU A 126 8.76 13.07 -14.51
N VAL A 127 9.95 12.50 -14.74
CA VAL A 127 10.17 11.04 -14.64
C VAL A 127 9.99 10.56 -13.20
N GLY A 128 10.40 11.37 -12.23
CA GLY A 128 10.24 11.12 -10.81
C GLY A 128 8.79 10.91 -10.42
N ASP A 129 7.87 11.73 -10.90
CA ASP A 129 6.43 11.57 -10.61
C ASP A 129 5.91 10.20 -11.07
N ASN A 130 6.41 9.68 -12.19
CA ASN A 130 6.00 8.34 -12.65
C ASN A 130 6.67 7.22 -11.83
N VAL A 131 7.92 7.39 -11.41
CA VAL A 131 8.68 6.37 -10.69
C VAL A 131 8.28 6.30 -9.22
N GLY A 132 8.19 7.45 -8.55
CA GLY A 132 7.78 7.59 -7.17
C GLY A 132 6.26 7.62 -7.04
N ASP A 133 5.65 8.70 -7.53
CA ASP A 133 4.24 8.99 -7.25
C ASP A 133 3.26 8.07 -8.00
N CYS A 134 3.66 7.38 -9.08
CA CYS A 134 2.85 6.32 -9.69
C CYS A 134 3.28 4.90 -9.29
N ALA A 135 4.47 4.47 -9.73
CA ALA A 135 4.86 3.07 -9.61
C ALA A 135 5.01 2.62 -8.15
N ALA A 136 5.62 3.45 -7.30
CA ALA A 136 5.80 3.12 -5.89
C ALA A 136 4.48 3.17 -5.10
N ARG A 137 3.59 4.13 -5.40
CA ARG A 137 2.24 4.20 -4.81
C ARG A 137 1.38 2.99 -5.18
N GLY A 138 1.47 2.51 -6.41
CA GLY A 138 0.83 1.26 -6.81
C GLY A 138 1.33 0.04 -6.00
N ALA A 139 2.63 -0.01 -5.72
CA ALA A 139 3.22 -1.08 -4.90
C ALA A 139 2.81 -0.97 -3.41
N ASP A 140 2.71 0.24 -2.88
CA ASP A 140 2.24 0.54 -1.51
C ASP A 140 0.82 0.00 -1.27
N LEU A 141 -0.11 0.37 -2.14
CA LEU A 141 -1.49 -0.05 -1.97
C LEU A 141 -1.69 -1.55 -2.22
N PHE A 142 -0.92 -2.12 -3.14
CA PHE A 142 -0.91 -3.57 -3.39
C PHE A 142 -0.46 -4.35 -2.16
N GLU A 143 0.59 -3.88 -1.48
CA GLU A 143 1.07 -4.45 -0.23
C GLU A 143 -0.02 -4.42 0.84
N SER A 144 -0.66 -3.27 1.05
CA SER A 144 -1.68 -3.10 2.09
C SER A 144 -2.88 -4.02 1.89
N ILE A 145 -3.34 -4.17 0.64
CA ILE A 145 -4.42 -5.10 0.29
C ILE A 145 -3.96 -6.56 0.48
N ALA A 146 -2.75 -6.91 0.08
CA ALA A 146 -2.23 -8.27 0.25
C ALA A 146 -2.11 -8.66 1.73
N ALA A 147 -1.55 -7.76 2.55
CA ALA A 147 -1.38 -7.92 3.98
C ALA A 147 -2.72 -8.07 4.71
N GLU A 148 -3.70 -7.23 4.37
CA GLU A 148 -5.04 -7.31 4.91
C GLU A 148 -5.72 -8.65 4.55
N ILE A 149 -5.74 -9.02 3.27
CA ILE A 149 -6.37 -10.28 2.80
C ILE A 149 -5.80 -11.46 3.58
N ILE A 150 -4.48 -11.59 3.67
CA ILE A 150 -3.83 -12.70 4.35
C ILE A 150 -4.19 -12.71 5.84
N SER A 151 -4.12 -11.56 6.50
CA SER A 151 -4.43 -11.44 7.93
C SER A 151 -5.87 -11.82 8.23
N ALA A 152 -6.80 -11.34 7.40
CA ALA A 152 -8.21 -11.70 7.50
C ALA A 152 -8.47 -13.19 7.26
N MET A 153 -7.79 -13.80 6.28
CA MET A 153 -7.88 -15.24 6.03
C MET A 153 -7.43 -16.05 7.25
N ILE A 154 -6.31 -15.66 7.88
CA ILE A 154 -5.78 -16.31 9.10
C ILE A 154 -6.77 -16.16 10.25
N LEU A 155 -7.22 -14.94 10.54
CA LEU A 155 -8.13 -14.67 11.66
C LEU A 155 -9.50 -15.33 11.45
N GLY A 156 -10.04 -15.26 10.24
CA GLY A 156 -11.31 -15.89 9.88
C GLY A 156 -11.25 -17.41 9.96
N GLY A 157 -10.18 -18.02 9.46
CA GLY A 157 -9.94 -19.46 9.56
C GLY A 157 -9.79 -19.93 11.02
N THR A 158 -8.96 -19.24 11.80
CA THR A 158 -8.69 -19.57 13.21
C THR A 158 -9.95 -19.41 14.07
N MET A 159 -10.71 -18.33 13.87
CA MET A 159 -12.00 -18.13 14.54
C MET A 159 -13.00 -19.25 14.19
N ALA A 160 -13.15 -19.58 12.91
CA ALA A 160 -14.08 -20.61 12.47
C ALA A 160 -13.73 -22.00 13.03
N GLN A 161 -12.44 -22.32 13.15
CA GLN A 161 -11.95 -23.53 13.80
C GLN A 161 -12.27 -23.55 15.30
N ARG A 162 -11.99 -22.45 16.03
CA ARG A 162 -12.28 -22.33 17.47
C ARG A 162 -13.77 -22.46 17.80
N CYS A 163 -14.64 -22.00 16.91
CA CYS A 163 -16.09 -22.08 17.07
C CYS A 163 -16.71 -23.42 16.58
N LYS A 164 -15.92 -24.34 16.01
CA LYS A 164 -16.40 -25.58 15.38
C LYS A 164 -17.59 -25.32 14.44
N ILE A 165 -17.44 -24.34 13.55
CA ILE A 165 -18.53 -23.95 12.64
C ILE A 165 -18.82 -25.11 11.67
N GLU A 166 -19.93 -25.80 11.89
CA GLU A 166 -20.44 -26.83 10.99
C GLU A 166 -21.09 -26.16 9.78
N GLY A 167 -20.42 -26.22 8.63
CA GLY A 167 -20.86 -25.56 7.39
C GLY A 167 -21.17 -26.58 6.29
N LYS A 168 -22.29 -26.37 5.58
CA LYS A 168 -22.51 -27.00 4.27
C LYS A 168 -21.46 -26.46 3.31
N SER A 169 -20.69 -27.35 2.71
CA SER A 169 -19.55 -26.92 1.90
C SER A 169 -19.94 -26.00 0.74
N ILE A 170 -19.23 -24.87 0.60
CA ILE A 170 -19.33 -23.94 -0.55
C ILE A 170 -18.68 -24.56 -1.81
N THR A 171 -18.49 -25.88 -1.85
CA THR A 171 -18.12 -26.61 -3.07
C THR A 171 -19.22 -26.63 -4.14
N ALA A 172 -20.42 -26.15 -3.85
CA ALA A 172 -21.54 -26.21 -4.79
C ALA A 172 -21.53 -25.19 -5.95
N PHE A 173 -20.70 -24.13 -5.95
CA PHE A 173 -20.81 -23.10 -7.01
C PHE A 173 -19.51 -22.55 -7.63
N VAL A 174 -18.32 -22.81 -7.08
CA VAL A 174 -17.06 -22.57 -7.82
C VAL A 174 -16.83 -23.68 -8.88
N GLY A 175 -17.68 -24.70 -8.89
CA GLY A 175 -17.67 -25.84 -9.79
C GLY A 175 -18.16 -25.62 -11.22
N LEU A 176 -17.88 -24.47 -11.88
CA LEU A 176 -17.93 -24.47 -13.35
C LEU A 176 -16.72 -25.20 -13.97
N PHE A 177 -15.73 -25.58 -13.14
CA PHE A 177 -14.58 -26.40 -13.56
C PHE A 177 -14.54 -27.82 -12.97
N VAL A 178 -15.54 -28.21 -12.16
CA VAL A 178 -15.57 -29.52 -11.48
C VAL A 178 -16.65 -30.42 -12.07
N PHE A 179 -16.60 -30.62 -13.39
CA PHE A 179 -17.39 -31.65 -14.08
C PHE A 179 -16.95 -33.09 -13.69
N TYR A 180 -15.91 -33.24 -12.87
CA TYR A 180 -15.27 -34.53 -12.59
C TYR A 180 -15.62 -35.16 -11.23
N ARG A 181 -16.19 -34.42 -10.25
CA ARG A 181 -16.47 -34.98 -8.91
C ARG A 181 -17.85 -35.62 -8.74
N LEU A 182 -18.69 -35.67 -9.77
CA LEU A 182 -20.05 -36.21 -9.63
C LEU A 182 -20.15 -37.76 -9.79
N ILE A 183 -19.05 -38.47 -10.05
CA ILE A 183 -19.12 -39.91 -10.42
C ILE A 183 -18.58 -40.88 -9.36
N LEU A 184 -17.87 -40.45 -8.30
CA LEU A 184 -17.33 -41.42 -7.34
C LEU A 184 -17.55 -41.04 -5.87
N SER A 185 -18.44 -41.84 -5.27
CA SER A 185 -18.50 -42.30 -3.87
C SER A 185 -18.92 -41.33 -2.76
N ASN A 186 -20.03 -41.73 -2.13
CA ASN A 186 -20.35 -41.58 -0.71
C ASN A 186 -19.12 -41.71 0.17
N ILE A 187 -18.74 -40.64 0.87
CA ILE A 187 -18.01 -40.72 2.13
C ILE A 187 -18.54 -39.61 3.06
N ASP A 188 -19.13 -40.03 4.18
CA ASP A 188 -19.43 -39.16 5.31
C ASP A 188 -18.12 -38.65 5.91
N TYR A 189 -17.93 -37.32 5.90
CA TYR A 189 -16.94 -36.64 6.73
C TYR A 189 -17.59 -35.43 7.40
N VAL A 190 -17.79 -35.55 8.72
CA VAL A 190 -18.09 -34.44 9.62
C VAL A 190 -16.79 -33.67 9.82
N HIS A 191 -16.61 -32.58 9.07
CA HIS A 191 -15.60 -31.56 9.36
C HIS A 191 -16.25 -30.18 9.26
N ALA A 192 -16.02 -29.34 10.27
CA ALA A 192 -16.31 -27.91 10.23
C ALA A 192 -15.74 -27.32 8.93
N ASP A 193 -16.54 -26.58 8.14
CA ASP A 193 -16.07 -26.00 6.88
C ASP A 193 -15.81 -24.49 7.07
N PRO A 194 -14.55 -24.08 7.39
CA PRO A 194 -14.16 -22.68 7.57
C PRO A 194 -14.05 -21.90 6.25
N SER A 195 -14.33 -22.53 5.09
CA SER A 195 -14.09 -21.94 3.77
C SER A 195 -14.77 -20.59 3.55
N GLY A 196 -15.97 -20.38 4.10
CA GLY A 196 -16.69 -19.11 3.99
C GLY A 196 -15.91 -17.92 4.57
N PHE A 197 -15.34 -18.09 5.77
CA PHE A 197 -14.55 -17.05 6.47
C PHE A 197 -13.18 -16.83 5.83
N ILE A 198 -12.55 -17.90 5.31
CA ILE A 198 -11.27 -17.82 4.63
C ILE A 198 -11.42 -17.16 3.25
N LEU A 199 -12.44 -17.48 2.48
CA LEU A 199 -12.63 -16.91 1.14
C LEU A 199 -13.29 -15.52 1.15
N PHE A 200 -13.87 -15.11 2.27
CA PHE A 200 -14.55 -13.83 2.43
C PHE A 200 -13.73 -12.61 1.92
N PRO A 201 -12.48 -12.37 2.37
CA PRO A 201 -11.67 -11.25 1.88
C PRO A 201 -11.49 -11.28 0.35
N LEU A 202 -11.24 -12.45 -0.23
CA LEU A 202 -11.03 -12.57 -1.68
C LEU A 202 -12.28 -12.21 -2.49
N VAL A 203 -13.46 -12.58 -1.99
CA VAL A 203 -14.74 -12.27 -2.63
C VAL A 203 -15.05 -10.78 -2.53
N ILE A 204 -14.83 -10.17 -1.36
CA ILE A 204 -14.99 -8.72 -1.16
C ILE A 204 -14.10 -7.96 -2.14
N HIS A 205 -12.79 -8.22 -2.16
CA HIS A 205 -11.86 -7.50 -3.04
C HIS A 205 -12.11 -7.76 -4.53
N SER A 206 -12.69 -8.92 -4.89
CA SER A 206 -13.14 -9.17 -6.26
C SER A 206 -14.31 -8.26 -6.66
N PHE A 207 -15.26 -8.02 -5.74
CA PHE A 207 -16.33 -7.04 -5.96
C PHE A 207 -15.80 -5.61 -5.95
N ASP A 208 -14.79 -5.31 -5.15
CA ASP A 208 -14.18 -3.98 -5.04
C ASP A 208 -13.62 -3.49 -6.38
N LEU A 209 -13.05 -4.39 -7.18
CA LEU A 209 -12.63 -4.11 -8.57
C LEU A 209 -13.82 -3.72 -9.46
N VAL A 210 -14.96 -4.41 -9.33
CA VAL A 210 -16.16 -4.15 -10.13
C VAL A 210 -16.81 -2.83 -9.74
N ILE A 211 -17.03 -2.59 -8.45
CA ILE A 211 -17.66 -1.35 -7.98
C ILE A 211 -16.77 -0.14 -8.22
N SER A 212 -15.44 -0.27 -8.07
CA SER A 212 -14.50 0.81 -8.39
C SER A 212 -14.52 1.10 -9.88
N SER A 213 -14.58 0.08 -10.73
CA SER A 213 -14.75 0.26 -12.18
C SER A 213 -16.04 1.03 -12.50
N VAL A 214 -17.18 0.66 -11.88
CA VAL A 214 -18.45 1.39 -12.06
C VAL A 214 -18.34 2.83 -11.59
N GLY A 215 -17.69 3.08 -10.45
CA GLY A 215 -17.37 4.41 -9.95
C GLY A 215 -16.57 5.23 -10.97
N ILE A 216 -15.51 4.64 -11.53
CA ILE A 216 -14.66 5.28 -12.55
C ILE A 216 -15.47 5.59 -13.82
N PHE A 217 -16.27 4.64 -14.32
CA PHE A 217 -17.13 4.87 -15.50
C PHE A 217 -18.27 5.87 -15.26
N SER A 218 -18.62 6.13 -14.00
CA SER A 218 -19.60 7.15 -13.64
C SER A 218 -19.05 8.58 -13.79
N ILE A 219 -17.72 8.73 -13.76
CA ILE A 219 -17.04 10.00 -14.04
C ILE A 219 -17.22 10.30 -15.53
N ARG A 220 -18.13 11.22 -15.84
CA ARG A 220 -18.34 11.74 -17.19
C ARG A 220 -18.15 13.24 -17.15
N GLY A 221 -17.33 13.76 -18.06
CA GLY A 221 -17.29 15.20 -18.31
C GLY A 221 -18.61 15.65 -18.92
N THR A 222 -19.35 16.51 -18.23
CA THR A 222 -20.55 17.18 -18.72
C THR A 222 -20.19 18.28 -19.72
N ARG A 223 -19.35 17.98 -20.72
CA ARG A 223 -19.10 18.88 -21.84
C ARG A 223 -20.12 18.61 -22.94
N ASP A 224 -21.27 19.27 -22.80
CA ASP A 224 -22.06 19.59 -23.98
C ASP A 224 -21.28 20.66 -24.77
N SER A 225 -20.95 20.36 -26.02
CA SER A 225 -19.93 21.10 -26.81
C SER A 225 -20.35 22.53 -27.21
N GLY A 226 -21.40 23.09 -26.62
CA GLY A 226 -22.03 24.35 -27.02
C GLY A 226 -22.33 25.37 -25.92
N VAL A 227 -22.10 25.06 -24.63
CA VAL A 227 -22.42 25.99 -23.52
C VAL A 227 -21.16 26.33 -22.73
N LYS A 228 -20.88 27.63 -22.59
CA LYS A 228 -19.87 28.17 -21.65
C LYS A 228 -20.36 27.96 -20.21
N SER A 229 -20.30 26.73 -19.72
CA SER A 229 -20.45 26.45 -18.30
C SER A 229 -19.16 26.86 -17.56
N PRO A 230 -19.25 27.32 -16.30
CA PRO A 230 -18.06 27.52 -15.47
C PRO A 230 -17.24 26.23 -15.40
N VAL A 231 -15.92 26.36 -15.29
CA VAL A 231 -15.01 25.21 -15.09
C VAL A 231 -15.49 24.44 -13.86
N GLU A 232 -15.96 23.22 -14.06
CA GLU A 232 -16.38 22.36 -12.96
C GLU A 232 -15.16 22.03 -12.08
N ASP A 233 -15.33 22.09 -10.76
CA ASP A 233 -14.27 21.77 -9.80
C ASP A 233 -13.85 20.29 -9.96
N PRO A 234 -12.61 20.00 -10.43
CA PRO A 234 -12.20 18.62 -10.71
C PRO A 234 -12.30 17.72 -9.48
N MET A 235 -12.02 18.27 -8.30
CA MET A 235 -12.16 17.55 -7.03
C MET A 235 -13.61 17.11 -6.78
N ALA A 236 -14.61 17.95 -7.10
CA ALA A 236 -16.01 17.61 -6.91
C ALA A 236 -16.46 16.46 -7.83
N ILE A 237 -15.90 16.39 -9.05
CA ILE A 237 -16.16 15.32 -10.00
C ILE A 237 -15.61 13.98 -9.47
N LEU A 238 -14.36 13.97 -8.99
CA LEU A 238 -13.75 12.79 -8.39
C LEU A 238 -14.52 12.33 -7.13
N GLN A 239 -14.96 13.26 -6.28
CA GLN A 239 -15.77 12.94 -5.10
C GLN A 239 -17.14 12.35 -5.43
N LYS A 240 -17.75 12.75 -6.55
CA LYS A 240 -19.02 12.19 -7.01
C LYS A 240 -18.88 10.71 -7.38
N GLY A 241 -17.84 10.36 -8.13
CA GLY A 241 -17.57 8.95 -8.45
C GLY A 241 -17.15 8.14 -7.22
N TYR A 242 -16.42 8.75 -6.28
CA TYR A 242 -16.09 8.12 -4.99
C TYR A 242 -17.36 7.79 -4.18
N SER A 243 -18.31 8.73 -4.13
CA SER A 243 -19.60 8.55 -3.44
C SER A 243 -20.42 7.39 -4.02
N ILE A 244 -20.43 7.24 -5.35
CA ILE A 244 -21.07 6.11 -6.03
C ILE A 244 -20.38 4.80 -5.65
N THR A 245 -19.04 4.79 -5.62
CA THR A 245 -18.26 3.62 -5.21
C THR A 245 -18.58 3.21 -3.77
N ILE A 246 -18.67 4.16 -2.83
CA ILE A 246 -19.04 3.90 -1.43
C ILE A 246 -20.43 3.27 -1.32
N ILE A 247 -21.44 3.82 -2.02
CA ILE A 247 -22.80 3.29 -1.95
C ILE A 247 -22.84 1.84 -2.46
N LEU A 248 -22.14 1.57 -3.56
CA LEU A 248 -22.02 0.22 -4.10
C LEU A 248 -21.24 -0.70 -3.17
N ALA A 249 -20.17 -0.21 -2.53
CA ALA A 249 -19.40 -0.96 -1.54
C ALA A 249 -20.28 -1.40 -0.38
N VAL A 250 -21.07 -0.50 0.22
CA VAL A 250 -21.99 -0.85 1.32
C VAL A 250 -22.97 -1.95 0.89
N LEU A 251 -23.49 -1.89 -0.33
CA LEU A 251 -24.41 -2.91 -0.87
C LEU A 251 -23.70 -4.25 -1.10
N THR A 252 -22.57 -4.28 -1.80
CA THR A 252 -21.83 -5.52 -2.09
C THR A 252 -21.28 -6.16 -0.83
N PHE A 253 -20.82 -5.36 0.13
CA PHE A 253 -20.33 -5.82 1.42
C PHE A 253 -21.45 -6.45 2.25
N GLY A 254 -22.62 -5.82 2.33
CA GLY A 254 -23.81 -6.36 3.01
C GLY A 254 -24.31 -7.67 2.38
N LEU A 255 -24.31 -7.77 1.05
CA LEU A 255 -24.68 -9.00 0.35
C LEU A 255 -23.66 -10.13 0.56
N SER A 256 -22.37 -9.81 0.50
CA SER A 256 -21.28 -10.78 0.66
C SER A 256 -21.19 -11.33 2.08
N THR A 257 -21.38 -10.48 3.09
CA THR A 257 -21.44 -10.91 4.51
C THR A 257 -22.63 -11.84 4.74
N ARG A 258 -23.82 -11.51 4.20
CA ARG A 258 -24.99 -12.39 4.27
C ARG A 258 -24.78 -13.72 3.55
N TRP A 259 -24.03 -13.73 2.46
CA TRP A 259 -23.75 -14.91 1.65
C TRP A 259 -22.73 -15.85 2.31
N LEU A 260 -21.62 -15.32 2.79
CA LEU A 260 -20.47 -16.12 3.23
C LEU A 260 -20.34 -16.28 4.74
N LEU A 261 -20.86 -15.33 5.54
CA LEU A 261 -20.70 -15.32 7.01
C LEU A 261 -21.99 -15.69 7.75
N TYR A 262 -23.02 -16.15 7.03
CA TYR A 262 -24.22 -16.71 7.66
C TYR A 262 -23.92 -18.11 8.20
N THR A 263 -24.24 -18.34 9.47
CA THR A 263 -24.09 -19.65 10.12
C THR A 263 -25.39 -20.03 10.83
N GLU A 264 -25.72 -21.33 10.84
CA GLU A 264 -26.91 -21.83 11.55
C GLU A 264 -26.75 -21.68 13.08
N GLN A 265 -25.51 -21.74 13.58
CA GLN A 265 -25.15 -21.55 14.99
C GLN A 265 -25.37 -20.11 15.46
N ALA A 266 -25.12 -19.11 14.60
CA ALA A 266 -25.31 -17.69 14.92
C ALA A 266 -25.96 -16.93 13.74
N PRO A 267 -27.30 -16.97 13.61
CA PRO A 267 -28.01 -16.38 12.47
C PRO A 267 -27.89 -14.85 12.33
N SER A 268 -27.53 -14.15 13.40
CA SER A 268 -27.30 -12.69 13.42
C SER A 268 -25.84 -12.29 13.14
N ALA A 269 -24.90 -13.25 13.10
CA ALA A 269 -23.47 -12.96 12.98
C ALA A 269 -23.13 -12.13 11.73
N TRP A 270 -23.72 -12.49 10.58
CA TRP A 270 -23.50 -11.78 9.31
C TRP A 270 -23.86 -10.29 9.40
N MET A 271 -24.90 -9.93 10.15
CA MET A 271 -25.33 -8.53 10.29
C MET A 271 -24.34 -7.74 11.13
N ASN A 272 -23.82 -8.33 12.21
CA ASN A 272 -22.78 -7.72 13.03
C ASN A 272 -21.48 -7.51 12.24
N PHE A 273 -21.07 -8.49 11.42
CA PHE A 273 -19.92 -8.32 10.53
C PHE A 273 -20.19 -7.32 9.40
N ALA A 274 -21.40 -7.24 8.87
CA ALA A 274 -21.78 -6.18 7.92
C ALA A 274 -21.65 -4.78 8.54
N LEU A 275 -22.05 -4.62 9.81
CA LEU A 275 -21.86 -3.38 10.55
C LEU A 275 -20.38 -3.07 10.80
N CYS A 276 -19.54 -4.09 11.07
CA CYS A 276 -18.08 -3.89 11.15
C CYS A 276 -17.52 -3.36 9.83
N GLY A 277 -17.91 -3.94 8.69
CA GLY A 277 -17.52 -3.46 7.36
C GLY A 277 -17.99 -2.03 7.11
N LEU A 278 -19.20 -1.69 7.51
CA LEU A 278 -19.73 -0.33 7.42
C LEU A 278 -18.91 0.67 8.24
N VAL A 279 -18.48 0.31 9.46
CA VAL A 279 -17.56 1.13 10.27
C VAL A 279 -16.25 1.39 9.51
N GLY A 280 -15.72 0.37 8.83
CA GLY A 280 -14.58 0.48 7.92
C GLY A 280 -14.79 1.48 6.77
N ILE A 281 -15.88 1.32 6.02
CA ILE A 281 -16.21 2.19 4.88
C ILE A 281 -16.41 3.64 5.36
N MET A 282 -17.06 3.84 6.51
CA MET A 282 -17.21 5.17 7.12
C MET A 282 -15.87 5.75 7.55
N THR A 283 -14.96 4.92 8.08
CA THR A 283 -13.58 5.30 8.41
C THR A 283 -12.85 5.81 7.17
N ALA A 284 -12.91 5.08 6.05
CA ALA A 284 -12.34 5.52 4.77
C ALA A 284 -12.88 6.88 4.32
N TYR A 285 -14.19 7.09 4.37
CA TYR A 285 -14.82 8.36 4.00
C TYR A 285 -14.34 9.53 4.88
N ILE A 286 -14.31 9.32 6.20
CA ILE A 286 -13.87 10.34 7.16
C ILE A 286 -12.38 10.66 6.95
N PHE A 287 -11.54 9.67 6.66
CA PHE A 287 -10.12 9.89 6.36
C PHE A 287 -9.90 10.78 5.14
N VAL A 288 -10.63 10.52 4.05
CA VAL A 288 -10.60 11.37 2.85
C VAL A 288 -11.02 12.81 3.18
N TRP A 289 -12.05 12.97 4.01
CA TRP A 289 -12.53 14.28 4.41
C TRP A 289 -11.55 15.04 5.32
N ILE A 290 -10.99 14.39 6.34
CA ILE A 290 -9.98 14.98 7.25
C ILE A 290 -8.76 15.41 6.45
N THR A 291 -8.25 14.54 5.59
CA THR A 291 -7.04 14.84 4.81
C THR A 291 -7.27 16.04 3.91
N LYS A 292 -8.40 16.07 3.19
CA LYS A 292 -8.79 17.23 2.38
C LYS A 292 -8.85 18.52 3.19
N TYR A 293 -9.37 18.50 4.42
CA TYR A 293 -9.43 19.70 5.26
C TYR A 293 -8.04 20.27 5.57
N TYR A 294 -7.04 19.41 5.77
CA TYR A 294 -5.67 19.82 6.08
C TYR A 294 -4.81 20.15 4.85
N THR A 295 -5.20 19.71 3.65
CA THR A 295 -4.33 19.83 2.44
C THR A 295 -4.93 20.63 1.28
N ASP A 296 -6.25 20.82 1.22
CA ASP A 296 -6.89 21.61 0.16
C ASP A 296 -6.79 23.12 0.47
N TYR A 297 -6.26 23.90 -0.47
CA TYR A 297 -6.07 25.36 -0.40
C TYR A 297 -7.37 26.15 -0.13
N LYS A 298 -8.54 25.51 -0.29
CA LYS A 298 -9.84 26.10 0.06
C LYS A 298 -10.08 26.20 1.57
N HIS A 299 -9.36 25.45 2.39
CA HIS A 299 -9.57 25.41 3.84
C HIS A 299 -8.60 26.32 4.61
N GLU A 300 -8.99 26.63 5.86
CA GLU A 300 -8.25 27.52 6.76
C GLU A 300 -6.80 27.07 7.05
N PRO A 301 -6.50 25.78 7.29
CA PRO A 301 -5.15 25.38 7.66
C PRO A 301 -4.09 25.73 6.60
N VAL A 302 -4.37 25.42 5.33
CA VAL A 302 -3.47 25.72 4.21
C VAL A 302 -3.37 27.22 3.95
N ARG A 303 -4.46 27.98 4.12
CA ARG A 303 -4.45 29.44 3.96
C ARG A 303 -3.61 30.12 5.03
N THR A 304 -3.67 29.64 6.26
CA THR A 304 -2.85 30.14 7.37
C THR A 304 -1.37 29.82 7.15
N LEU A 305 -1.07 28.64 6.59
CA LEU A 305 0.29 28.29 6.17
C LEU A 305 0.79 29.25 5.07
N ALA A 306 0.01 29.45 4.00
CA ALA A 306 0.37 30.39 2.93
C ALA A 306 0.54 31.83 3.44
N LEU A 307 -0.28 32.27 4.41
CA LEU A 307 -0.12 33.58 5.04
C LEU A 307 1.19 33.69 5.83
N SER A 308 1.66 32.59 6.43
CA SER A 308 2.92 32.56 7.18
C SER A 308 4.14 32.84 6.28
N SER A 309 4.07 32.49 5.00
CA SER A 309 5.09 32.85 3.99
C SER A 309 5.34 34.36 3.87
N SER A 310 4.39 35.22 4.26
CA SER A 310 4.57 36.69 4.25
C SER A 310 5.63 37.19 5.25
N THR A 311 5.98 36.36 6.25
CA THR A 311 6.96 36.70 7.29
C THR A 311 8.32 36.01 7.08
N GLY A 312 8.49 35.26 6.00
CA GLY A 312 9.73 34.61 5.59
C GLY A 312 9.71 33.08 5.68
N HIS A 313 10.80 32.44 5.23
CA HIS A 313 10.90 30.98 5.16
C HIS A 313 10.85 30.30 6.53
N GLY A 314 11.47 30.88 7.56
CA GLY A 314 11.55 30.28 8.89
C GLY A 314 10.18 30.13 9.57
N THR A 315 9.31 31.14 9.44
CA THR A 315 7.95 31.09 9.98
C THR A 315 7.06 30.15 9.18
N ASN A 316 7.23 30.08 7.85
CA ASN A 316 6.53 29.11 7.02
C ASN A 316 6.88 27.67 7.41
N ILE A 317 8.17 27.37 7.61
CA ILE A 317 8.65 26.05 8.06
C ILE A 317 8.06 25.68 9.44
N ILE A 318 8.06 26.62 10.39
CA ILE A 318 7.49 26.39 11.73
C ILE A 318 5.99 26.10 11.64
N ALA A 319 5.25 26.89 10.86
CA ALA A 319 3.82 26.70 10.66
C ALA A 319 3.53 25.34 10.01
N GLY A 320 4.32 24.95 9.00
CA GLY A 320 4.16 23.69 8.30
C GLY A 320 4.41 22.47 9.18
N VAL A 321 5.52 22.46 9.95
CA VAL A 321 5.81 21.38 10.91
C VAL A 321 4.71 21.30 11.97
N SER A 322 4.26 22.43 12.50
CA SER A 322 3.18 22.47 13.48
C SER A 322 1.89 21.86 12.90
N LEU A 323 1.55 22.22 11.66
CA LEU A 323 0.35 21.72 11.00
C LEU A 323 0.41 20.20 10.75
N GLY A 324 1.57 19.70 10.33
CA GLY A 324 1.80 18.27 10.14
C GLY A 324 1.69 17.46 11.43
N LEU A 325 2.15 18.01 12.56
CA LEU A 325 1.98 17.36 13.86
C LEU A 325 0.51 17.35 14.29
N GLU A 326 -0.21 18.46 14.11
CA GLU A 326 -1.62 18.59 14.48
C GLU A 326 -2.52 17.66 13.66
N SER A 327 -2.26 17.52 12.34
CA SER A 327 -3.09 16.75 11.42
C SER A 327 -3.18 15.26 11.78
N THR A 328 -2.28 14.74 12.62
CA THR A 328 -2.29 13.35 13.10
C THR A 328 -3.38 13.06 14.13
N ALA A 329 -3.89 14.07 14.85
CA ALA A 329 -4.76 13.86 16.01
C ALA A 329 -6.12 13.27 15.62
N LEU A 330 -6.80 13.84 14.62
CA LEU A 330 -8.11 13.36 14.19
C LEU A 330 -8.06 11.95 13.55
N PRO A 331 -7.12 11.63 12.63
CA PRO A 331 -6.95 10.28 12.10
C PRO A 331 -6.81 9.21 13.19
N VAL A 332 -5.99 9.46 14.22
CA VAL A 332 -5.78 8.51 15.32
C VAL A 332 -7.06 8.30 16.14
N ILE A 333 -7.83 9.36 16.40
CA ILE A 333 -9.13 9.25 17.08
C ILE A 333 -10.09 8.38 16.26
N VAL A 334 -10.16 8.61 14.95
CA VAL A 334 -11.05 7.86 14.05
C VAL A 334 -10.66 6.37 13.99
N ILE A 335 -9.36 6.06 13.87
CA ILE A 335 -8.88 4.66 13.92
C ILE A 335 -9.23 4.02 15.26
N SER A 336 -9.01 4.72 16.37
CA SER A 336 -9.30 4.20 17.72
C SER A 336 -10.79 3.87 17.89
N ILE A 337 -11.67 4.76 17.44
CA ILE A 337 -13.12 4.52 17.45
C ILE A 337 -13.48 3.35 16.54
N SER A 338 -12.87 3.24 15.36
CA SER A 338 -13.10 2.18 14.39
C SER A 338 -12.74 0.81 14.96
N ILE A 339 -11.53 0.66 15.53
CA ILE A 339 -11.05 -0.58 16.15
C ILE A 339 -11.98 -1.00 17.30
N VAL A 340 -12.28 -0.10 18.24
CA VAL A 340 -13.10 -0.43 19.41
C VAL A 340 -14.52 -0.79 19.00
N SER A 341 -15.12 -0.04 18.07
CA SER A 341 -16.48 -0.29 17.60
C SER A 341 -16.58 -1.60 16.84
N ALA A 342 -15.64 -1.87 15.93
CA ALA A 342 -15.59 -3.11 15.15
C ALA A 342 -15.32 -4.33 16.03
N PHE A 343 -14.41 -4.21 17.01
CA PHE A 343 -14.15 -5.27 17.97
C PHE A 343 -15.39 -5.59 18.80
N TRP A 344 -16.07 -4.57 19.32
CA TRP A 344 -17.29 -4.75 20.12
C TRP A 344 -18.42 -5.36 19.29
N LEU A 345 -18.67 -4.87 18.08
CA LEU A 345 -19.66 -5.45 17.17
C LEU A 345 -19.34 -6.92 16.84
N GLY A 346 -18.07 -7.23 16.56
CA GLY A 346 -17.61 -8.60 16.33
C GLY A 346 -17.83 -9.52 17.53
N GLN A 347 -17.60 -9.04 18.75
CA GLN A 347 -17.89 -9.77 20.00
C GLN A 347 -19.39 -10.08 20.15
N THR A 348 -20.27 -9.18 19.70
CA THR A 348 -21.73 -9.39 19.73
C THR A 348 -22.27 -10.27 18.59
N SER A 349 -21.39 -10.85 17.75
CA SER A 349 -21.77 -11.73 16.63
C SER A 349 -22.53 -13.00 17.06
N GLY A 350 -22.40 -13.41 18.32
CA GLY A 350 -22.96 -14.66 18.84
C GLY A 350 -22.11 -15.89 18.56
N LEU A 351 -20.95 -15.72 17.92
CA LEU A 351 -19.94 -16.77 17.76
C LEU A 351 -19.14 -16.91 19.06
N VAL A 352 -19.18 -18.10 19.64
CA VAL A 352 -18.50 -18.45 20.89
C VAL A 352 -17.59 -19.65 20.68
N ASP A 353 -16.48 -19.69 21.41
CA ASP A 353 -15.60 -20.86 21.45
C ASP A 353 -16.18 -22.01 22.29
N GLU A 354 -15.45 -23.13 22.35
CA GLU A 354 -15.78 -24.29 23.18
C GLU A 354 -15.94 -23.96 24.68
N THR A 355 -15.35 -22.86 25.14
CA THR A 355 -15.45 -22.38 26.53
C THR A 355 -16.57 -21.38 26.75
N GLY A 356 -17.35 -21.06 25.71
CA GLY A 356 -18.46 -20.10 25.75
C GLY A 356 -18.01 -18.63 25.68
N ASN A 357 -16.74 -18.36 25.43
CA ASN A 357 -16.23 -17.00 25.30
C ASN A 357 -16.43 -16.49 23.86
N PRO A 358 -16.88 -15.23 23.68
CA PRO A 358 -17.04 -14.68 22.35
C PRO A 358 -15.70 -14.43 21.64
N THR A 359 -15.61 -14.86 20.38
CA THR A 359 -14.34 -14.89 19.60
C THR A 359 -14.35 -14.00 18.37
N GLY A 360 -15.50 -13.44 18.01
CA GLY A 360 -15.68 -12.65 16.78
C GLY A 360 -15.02 -11.28 16.75
N GLY A 361 -14.46 -10.79 17.87
CA GLY A 361 -13.95 -9.42 17.98
C GLY A 361 -12.80 -9.09 17.03
N LEU A 362 -11.73 -9.91 17.03
CA LEU A 362 -10.55 -9.68 16.17
C LEU A 362 -10.88 -9.86 14.68
N PHE A 363 -11.77 -10.81 14.36
CA PHE A 363 -12.27 -10.92 12.99
C PHE A 363 -13.14 -9.70 12.62
N GLY A 364 -13.92 -9.14 13.54
CA GLY A 364 -14.66 -7.90 13.35
C GLY A 364 -13.76 -6.72 12.95
N THR A 365 -12.59 -6.57 13.60
CA THR A 365 -11.59 -5.56 13.20
C THR A 365 -10.99 -5.85 11.82
N ALA A 366 -10.82 -7.13 11.45
CA ALA A 366 -10.39 -7.49 10.10
C ALA A 366 -11.44 -7.09 9.05
N VAL A 367 -12.71 -7.38 9.31
CA VAL A 367 -13.83 -7.01 8.44
C VAL A 367 -13.97 -5.48 8.32
N ALA A 368 -13.70 -4.72 9.37
CA ALA A 368 -13.64 -3.25 9.28
C ALA A 368 -12.47 -2.78 8.40
N THR A 369 -11.32 -3.44 8.48
CA THR A 369 -10.16 -3.11 7.63
C THR A 369 -10.47 -3.39 6.16
N MET A 370 -11.12 -4.52 5.84
CA MET A 370 -11.64 -4.80 4.50
C MET A 370 -12.58 -3.68 4.03
N GLY A 371 -13.53 -3.28 4.87
CA GLY A 371 -14.48 -2.23 4.54
C GLY A 371 -13.80 -0.90 4.23
N MET A 372 -12.74 -0.55 4.96
CA MET A 372 -11.91 0.61 4.64
C MET A 372 -11.26 0.45 3.26
N LEU A 373 -10.67 -0.71 2.98
CA LEU A 373 -9.99 -1.01 1.71
C LEU A 373 -10.93 -1.26 0.52
N SER A 374 -12.25 -1.41 0.71
CA SER A 374 -13.18 -1.69 -0.39
C SER A 374 -13.26 -0.58 -1.44
N THR A 375 -12.82 0.63 -1.10
CA THR A 375 -12.73 1.75 -2.04
C THR A 375 -11.30 2.02 -2.52
N ALA A 376 -10.32 1.20 -2.12
CA ALA A 376 -8.89 1.41 -2.38
C ALA A 376 -8.58 1.57 -3.88
N ALA A 377 -9.17 0.76 -4.75
CA ALA A 377 -8.92 0.86 -6.19
C ALA A 377 -9.44 2.18 -6.79
N TYR A 378 -10.53 2.74 -6.25
CA TYR A 378 -10.99 4.07 -6.65
C TYR A 378 -10.10 5.18 -6.07
N VAL A 379 -9.68 5.06 -4.80
CA VAL A 379 -8.73 5.99 -4.17
C VAL A 379 -7.42 6.04 -4.96
N LEU A 380 -6.88 4.90 -5.37
CA LEU A 380 -5.71 4.83 -6.25
C LEU A 380 -5.94 5.54 -7.59
N THR A 381 -7.15 5.49 -8.14
CA THR A 381 -7.46 6.21 -9.38
C THR A 381 -7.40 7.73 -9.17
N MET A 382 -7.86 8.22 -8.01
CA MET A 382 -7.71 9.63 -7.64
C MET A 382 -6.25 10.01 -7.40
N ASP A 383 -5.44 9.11 -6.84
CA ASP A 383 -4.01 9.30 -6.65
C ASP A 383 -3.29 9.46 -7.99
N MET A 384 -3.46 8.48 -8.89
CA MET A 384 -2.81 8.45 -10.21
C MET A 384 -3.21 9.63 -11.10
N PHE A 385 -4.36 10.26 -10.84
CA PHE A 385 -4.73 11.50 -11.51
C PHE A 385 -3.72 12.64 -11.24
N GLY A 386 -3.15 12.72 -10.03
CA GLY A 386 -2.22 13.77 -9.65
C GLY A 386 -0.95 13.79 -10.50
N PRO A 387 -0.10 12.76 -10.48
CA PRO A 387 1.11 12.68 -11.30
C PRO A 387 0.88 12.84 -12.80
N ILE A 388 -0.30 12.45 -13.30
CA ILE A 388 -0.68 12.66 -14.71
C ILE A 388 -0.93 14.15 -14.99
N ALA A 389 -1.61 14.86 -14.08
CA ALA A 389 -1.85 16.29 -14.20
C ALA A 389 -0.55 17.09 -14.09
N ASP A 390 0.30 16.69 -13.15
CA ASP A 390 1.65 17.22 -12.89
C ASP A 390 2.52 17.15 -14.15
N ASN A 391 2.68 15.93 -14.71
CA ASN A 391 3.38 15.72 -15.98
C ASN A 391 2.77 16.49 -17.15
N ALA A 392 1.45 16.64 -17.18
CA ALA A 392 0.80 17.44 -18.23
C ALA A 392 1.18 18.92 -18.11
N GLY A 393 1.25 19.47 -16.89
CA GLY A 393 1.75 20.81 -16.62
C GLY A 393 3.19 20.98 -17.10
N GLY A 394 4.07 20.06 -16.73
CA GLY A 394 5.46 20.09 -17.17
C GLY A 394 5.62 20.04 -18.69
N ILE A 395 4.86 19.19 -19.38
CA ILE A 395 4.87 19.12 -20.85
C ILE A 395 4.35 20.42 -21.49
N VAL A 396 3.32 21.04 -20.91
CA VAL A 396 2.75 22.32 -21.36
C VAL A 396 3.80 23.42 -21.29
N GLU A 397 4.53 23.50 -20.17
CA GLU A 397 5.60 24.49 -20.00
C GLU A 397 6.80 24.21 -20.92
N MET A 398 7.29 22.97 -20.94
CA MET A 398 8.41 22.56 -21.78
C MET A 398 8.15 22.77 -23.28
N SER A 399 6.90 22.70 -23.71
CA SER A 399 6.49 22.95 -25.10
C SER A 399 6.06 24.40 -25.37
N GLN A 400 6.22 25.30 -24.38
CA GLN A 400 5.94 26.73 -24.47
C GLN A 400 4.53 27.02 -24.98
N GLN A 401 3.55 26.29 -24.46
CA GLN A 401 2.13 26.52 -24.77
C GLN A 401 1.64 27.85 -24.17
N PRO A 402 0.48 28.36 -24.61
CA PRO A 402 -0.11 29.55 -24.01
C PRO A 402 -0.37 29.39 -22.51
N GLU A 403 -0.17 30.47 -21.74
CA GLU A 403 -0.37 30.53 -20.28
C GLU A 403 -1.76 30.03 -19.85
N SER A 404 -2.80 30.28 -20.66
CA SER A 404 -4.16 29.78 -20.38
C SER A 404 -4.27 28.24 -20.36
N VAL A 405 -3.30 27.51 -20.92
CA VAL A 405 -3.22 26.04 -20.83
C VAL A 405 -2.55 25.63 -19.52
N ARG A 406 -1.51 26.37 -19.09
CA ARG A 406 -0.83 26.15 -17.80
C ARG A 406 -1.76 26.42 -16.62
N GLU A 407 -2.57 27.48 -16.68
CA GLU A 407 -3.60 27.77 -15.67
C GLU A 407 -4.58 26.60 -15.47
N ILE A 408 -4.90 25.85 -16.54
CA ILE A 408 -5.77 24.67 -16.45
C ILE A 408 -5.02 23.52 -15.79
N THR A 409 -3.77 23.25 -16.17
CA THR A 409 -2.98 22.16 -15.59
C THR A 409 -2.63 22.43 -14.13
N ASP A 410 -2.33 23.67 -13.74
CA ASP A 410 -2.06 24.06 -12.34
C ASP A 410 -3.28 23.81 -11.45
N LEU A 411 -4.49 24.08 -11.95
CA LEU A 411 -5.71 23.74 -11.23
C LEU A 411 -5.88 22.23 -11.05
N LEU A 412 -5.55 21.44 -12.09
CA LEU A 412 -5.63 19.99 -12.03
C LEU A 412 -4.56 19.41 -11.10
N ASP A 413 -3.35 19.97 -11.11
CA ASP A 413 -2.27 19.57 -10.22
C ASP A 413 -2.55 19.92 -8.76
N ALA A 414 -3.09 21.10 -8.46
CA ALA A 414 -3.52 21.45 -7.10
C ALA A 414 -4.57 20.46 -6.53
N VAL A 415 -5.47 19.98 -7.39
CA VAL A 415 -6.40 18.89 -7.04
C VAL A 415 -5.64 17.58 -6.84
N GLY A 416 -4.68 17.28 -7.72
CA GLY A 416 -3.74 16.16 -7.64
C GLY A 416 -2.98 16.10 -6.32
N ASN A 417 -2.44 17.21 -5.83
CA ASN A 417 -1.72 17.27 -4.56
C ASN A 417 -2.62 16.90 -3.37
N THR A 418 -3.89 17.30 -3.42
CA THR A 418 -4.88 16.90 -2.41
C THR A 418 -5.22 15.41 -2.50
N THR A 419 -5.32 14.83 -3.71
CA THR A 419 -5.61 13.40 -3.88
C THR A 419 -4.41 12.50 -3.56
N LYS A 420 -3.18 12.96 -3.86
CA LYS A 420 -1.92 12.34 -3.42
C LYS A 420 -1.90 12.22 -1.89
N ALA A 421 -2.18 13.32 -1.17
CA ALA A 421 -2.23 13.30 0.29
C ALA A 421 -3.38 12.41 0.83
N THR A 422 -4.55 12.48 0.20
CA THR A 422 -5.70 11.62 0.56
C THR A 422 -5.34 10.14 0.54
N THR A 423 -4.61 9.70 -0.48
CA THR A 423 -4.22 8.30 -0.65
C THR A 423 -3.15 7.88 0.36
N LYS A 424 -2.21 8.77 0.68
CA LYS A 424 -1.26 8.57 1.78
C LYS A 424 -1.98 8.38 3.12
N GLY A 425 -2.88 9.30 3.48
CA GLY A 425 -3.68 9.19 4.71
C GLY A 425 -4.49 7.91 4.77
N PHE A 426 -5.06 7.49 3.63
CA PHE A 426 -5.76 6.23 3.50
C PHE A 426 -4.85 5.02 3.72
N ALA A 427 -3.67 4.99 3.09
CA ALA A 427 -2.67 3.92 3.25
C ALA A 427 -2.16 3.82 4.69
N ILE A 428 -1.91 4.95 5.37
CA ILE A 428 -1.58 5.01 6.80
C ILE A 428 -2.66 4.32 7.63
N GLY A 429 -3.92 4.72 7.44
CA GLY A 429 -5.02 4.20 8.24
C GLY A 429 -5.25 2.72 8.01
N SER A 430 -5.16 2.25 6.76
CA SER A 430 -5.23 0.82 6.45
C SER A 430 -4.04 0.04 6.99
N ALA A 431 -2.82 0.60 6.94
CA ALA A 431 -1.63 -0.03 7.48
C ALA A 431 -1.69 -0.13 9.02
N ALA A 432 -2.24 0.87 9.72
CA ALA A 432 -2.42 0.83 11.17
C ALA A 432 -3.38 -0.30 11.57
N LEU A 433 -4.50 -0.41 10.86
CA LEU A 433 -5.47 -1.48 11.06
C LEU A 433 -4.85 -2.84 10.69
N ALA A 434 -4.19 -2.97 9.54
CA ALA A 434 -3.55 -4.21 9.11
C ALA A 434 -2.42 -4.65 10.04
N SER A 435 -1.61 -3.73 10.55
CA SER A 435 -0.57 -3.98 11.56
C SER A 435 -1.16 -4.62 12.83
N PHE A 436 -2.30 -4.10 13.31
CA PHE A 436 -3.02 -4.69 14.44
C PHE A 436 -3.50 -6.13 14.14
N LEU A 437 -3.95 -6.41 12.91
CA LEU A 437 -4.37 -7.76 12.50
C LEU A 437 -3.18 -8.71 12.37
N LEU A 438 -2.11 -8.28 11.72
CA LEU A 438 -0.87 -9.05 11.55
C LEU A 438 -0.25 -9.35 12.92
N PHE A 439 -0.32 -8.42 13.85
CA PHE A 439 0.11 -8.64 15.23
C PHE A 439 -0.72 -9.75 15.90
N SER A 440 -2.04 -9.72 15.75
CA SER A 440 -2.92 -10.77 16.28
C SER A 440 -2.63 -12.14 15.66
N ALA A 441 -2.45 -12.18 14.33
CA ALA A 441 -2.08 -13.40 13.61
C ALA A 441 -0.69 -13.91 14.04
N TYR A 442 0.27 -13.01 14.25
CA TYR A 442 1.59 -13.35 14.77
C TYR A 442 1.52 -14.00 16.15
N MET A 443 0.67 -13.47 17.05
CA MET A 443 0.51 -14.08 18.39
C MET A 443 -0.04 -15.50 18.31
N ASP A 444 -1.03 -15.74 17.44
CA ASP A 444 -1.60 -17.07 17.23
C ASP A 444 -0.54 -18.05 16.66
N GLU A 445 0.29 -17.60 15.71
CA GLU A 445 1.37 -18.42 15.15
C GLU A 445 2.45 -18.75 16.18
N VAL A 446 2.90 -17.75 16.95
CA VAL A 446 3.88 -17.98 18.02
C VAL A 446 3.32 -18.98 19.04
N SER A 447 2.04 -18.85 19.41
CA SER A 447 1.39 -19.80 20.31
C SER A 447 1.39 -21.22 19.74
N ALA A 448 1.15 -21.37 18.43
CA ALA A 448 1.19 -22.66 17.76
C ALA A 448 2.60 -23.26 17.71
N PHE A 449 3.62 -22.45 17.42
CA PHE A 449 5.03 -22.88 17.36
C PHE A 449 5.62 -23.22 18.73
N ALA A 450 5.32 -22.43 19.76
CA ALA A 450 5.81 -22.64 21.12
C ALA A 450 5.01 -23.71 21.88
N HIS A 451 3.85 -24.11 21.37
CA HIS A 451 2.88 -24.98 22.04
C HIS A 451 2.40 -24.45 23.40
N GLU A 452 2.52 -23.13 23.62
CA GLU A 452 2.11 -22.41 24.83
C GLU A 452 1.11 -21.32 24.46
N PRO A 453 0.06 -21.06 25.26
CA PRO A 453 -0.95 -20.05 24.94
C PRO A 453 -0.37 -18.63 25.04
N PHE A 454 -0.16 -17.98 23.89
CA PHE A 454 0.28 -16.60 23.82
C PHE A 454 -0.91 -15.65 23.56
N LYS A 455 -1.60 -15.25 24.64
CA LYS A 455 -2.84 -14.48 24.56
C LYS A 455 -2.72 -13.00 24.92
N GLN A 456 -1.64 -12.61 25.60
CA GLN A 456 -1.49 -11.25 26.11
C GLN A 456 -0.04 -10.75 26.05
N VAL A 457 0.09 -9.47 25.71
CA VAL A 457 1.35 -8.73 25.78
C VAL A 457 1.23 -7.73 26.90
N ASP A 458 1.96 -7.98 27.99
CA ASP A 458 1.93 -7.13 29.18
C ASP A 458 3.04 -6.08 29.10
N ILE A 459 2.63 -4.82 28.88
CA ILE A 459 3.53 -3.66 28.75
C ILE A 459 4.26 -3.35 30.07
N ALA A 460 3.75 -3.82 31.22
CA ALA A 460 4.42 -3.63 32.51
C ALA A 460 5.73 -4.45 32.63
N ILE A 461 5.93 -5.44 31.75
CA ILE A 461 7.17 -6.21 31.68
C ILE A 461 8.28 -5.31 31.08
N PRO A 462 9.41 -5.09 31.77
CA PRO A 462 10.46 -4.17 31.31
C PRO A 462 10.96 -4.47 29.89
N GLU A 463 11.10 -5.74 29.54
CA GLU A 463 11.54 -6.19 28.22
C GLU A 463 10.59 -5.76 27.11
N VAL A 464 9.28 -5.82 27.39
CA VAL A 464 8.19 -5.44 26.48
C VAL A 464 8.18 -3.92 26.32
N PHE A 465 8.28 -3.19 27.42
CA PHE A 465 8.40 -1.74 27.39
C PHE A 465 9.63 -1.24 26.62
N VAL A 466 10.80 -1.86 26.82
CA VAL A 466 12.02 -1.57 26.06
C VAL A 466 11.85 -1.88 24.58
N GLY A 467 11.19 -2.98 24.23
CA GLY A 467 10.78 -3.29 22.86
C GLY A 467 9.98 -2.16 22.23
N GLY A 468 9.03 -1.59 22.99
CA GLY A 468 8.26 -0.37 22.63
C GLY A 468 9.12 0.82 22.30
N LEU A 469 10.02 1.18 23.22
CA LEU A 469 10.90 2.33 23.03
C LEU A 469 11.84 2.16 21.83
N LEU A 470 12.44 0.97 21.67
CA LEU A 470 13.30 0.66 20.52
C LEU A 470 12.51 0.72 19.22
N GLY A 471 11.29 0.19 19.25
CA GLY A 471 10.34 0.28 18.16
C GLY A 471 10.07 1.72 17.72
N SER A 472 9.58 2.56 18.63
CA SER A 472 9.31 3.97 18.33
C SER A 472 10.56 4.71 17.86
N MET A 473 11.74 4.40 18.41
CA MET A 473 13.01 4.98 17.97
C MET A 473 13.35 4.62 16.51
N LEU A 474 13.09 3.38 16.07
CA LEU A 474 13.39 2.94 14.70
C LEU A 474 12.69 3.80 13.65
N ILE A 475 11.48 4.25 13.95
CA ILE A 475 10.67 5.10 13.09
C ILE A 475 11.38 6.44 12.87
N PHE A 476 11.74 7.15 13.95
CA PHE A 476 12.47 8.41 13.84
C PHE A 476 13.84 8.24 13.17
N LEU A 477 14.54 7.15 13.47
CA LEU A 477 15.85 6.86 12.90
C LEU A 477 15.76 6.61 11.39
N PHE A 478 14.76 5.84 10.97
CA PHE A 478 14.48 5.60 9.57
C PHE A 478 14.16 6.91 8.86
N SER A 479 13.20 7.69 9.37
CA SER A 479 12.79 8.97 8.77
C SER A 479 14.00 9.88 8.62
N ALA A 480 14.84 10.02 9.65
CA ALA A 480 16.05 10.82 9.59
C ALA A 480 17.01 10.35 8.47
N TRP A 481 17.19 9.03 8.29
CA TRP A 481 18.05 8.49 7.25
C TRP A 481 17.48 8.69 5.84
N ALA A 482 16.17 8.51 5.66
CA ALA A 482 15.47 8.76 4.40
C ALA A 482 15.54 10.25 4.00
N CYS A 483 15.25 11.16 4.94
CA CYS A 483 15.33 12.60 4.71
C CYS A 483 16.76 13.03 4.34
N SER A 484 17.75 12.49 5.06
CA SER A 484 19.16 12.78 4.78
C SER A 484 19.60 12.24 3.41
N ALA A 485 19.03 11.13 2.95
CA ALA A 485 19.27 10.58 1.62
C ALA A 485 18.72 11.49 0.51
N VAL A 486 17.50 11.99 0.67
CA VAL A 486 16.91 12.99 -0.24
C VAL A 486 17.79 14.24 -0.27
N GLY A 487 18.13 14.81 0.90
CA GLY A 487 18.92 16.04 0.98
C GLY A 487 20.31 15.92 0.35
N ARG A 488 21.03 14.80 0.56
CA ARG A 488 22.31 14.55 -0.12
C ARG A 488 22.15 14.49 -1.63
N THR A 489 21.15 13.76 -2.11
CA THR A 489 20.90 13.57 -3.54
C THR A 489 20.47 14.88 -4.20
N ALA A 490 19.58 15.64 -3.57
CA ALA A 490 19.15 16.96 -4.02
C ALA A 490 20.34 17.91 -4.14
N GLN A 491 21.27 17.89 -3.19
CA GLN A 491 22.49 18.71 -3.24
C GLN A 491 23.37 18.38 -4.46
N GLU A 492 23.45 17.10 -4.87
CA GLU A 492 24.15 16.71 -6.10
C GLU A 492 23.45 17.27 -7.35
N VAL A 493 22.11 17.21 -7.40
CA VAL A 493 21.31 17.78 -8.50
C VAL A 493 21.49 19.30 -8.56
N VAL A 494 21.34 20.00 -7.43
CA VAL A 494 21.53 21.46 -7.33
C VAL A 494 22.90 21.87 -7.89
N ASN A 495 23.96 21.16 -7.47
CA ASN A 495 25.31 21.48 -7.93
C ASN A 495 25.50 21.21 -9.43
N GLU A 496 24.86 20.17 -9.97
CA GLU A 496 24.88 19.87 -11.41
C GLU A 496 24.10 20.91 -12.21
N VAL A 497 22.91 21.32 -11.77
CA VAL A 497 22.10 22.36 -12.43
C VAL A 497 22.89 23.67 -12.47
N ARG A 498 23.45 24.10 -11.32
CA ARG A 498 24.32 25.29 -11.24
C ARG A 498 25.53 25.18 -12.17
N ARG A 499 26.20 24.02 -12.20
CA ARG A 499 27.36 23.78 -13.07
C ARG A 499 26.98 23.98 -14.54
N GLN A 500 25.86 23.42 -14.98
CA GLN A 500 25.42 23.58 -16.37
C GLN A 500 25.09 25.03 -16.70
N PHE A 501 24.39 25.77 -15.83
CA PHE A 501 24.10 27.18 -16.08
C PHE A 501 25.36 28.06 -16.12
N ILE A 502 26.37 27.78 -15.29
CA ILE A 502 27.63 28.52 -15.28
C ILE A 502 28.50 28.17 -16.50
N GLU A 503 28.68 26.89 -16.82
CA GLU A 503 29.57 26.45 -17.89
C GLU A 503 28.95 26.63 -19.28
N ARG A 504 27.62 26.65 -19.39
CA ARG A 504 26.87 26.68 -20.65
C ARG A 504 25.82 27.81 -20.62
N PRO A 505 26.25 29.08 -20.61
CA PRO A 505 25.34 30.23 -20.49
C PRO A 505 24.35 30.35 -21.64
N GLY A 506 24.62 29.71 -22.80
CA GLY A 506 23.72 29.65 -23.94
C GLY A 506 22.37 28.95 -23.65
N ILE A 507 22.28 28.20 -22.55
CA ILE A 507 21.03 27.58 -22.08
C ILE A 507 20.00 28.64 -21.70
N MET A 508 20.40 29.69 -20.99
CA MET A 508 19.47 30.74 -20.50
C MET A 508 18.82 31.53 -21.64
N ASP A 509 19.52 31.63 -22.77
CA ASP A 509 19.10 32.30 -24.00
C ASP A 509 18.38 31.35 -25.00
N TYR A 510 18.12 30.09 -24.64
CA TYR A 510 17.58 29.05 -25.54
C TYR A 510 18.46 28.72 -26.77
N LYS A 511 19.72 29.16 -26.80
CA LYS A 511 20.67 28.88 -27.90
C LYS A 511 21.27 27.48 -27.79
N GLU A 512 21.30 26.93 -26.58
CA GLU A 512 21.87 25.63 -26.26
C GLU A 512 20.89 24.80 -25.43
N LYS A 513 20.82 23.49 -25.68
CA LYS A 513 19.97 22.58 -24.89
C LYS A 513 20.71 22.10 -23.63
N PRO A 514 20.09 22.10 -22.45
CA PRO A 514 20.67 21.51 -21.26
C PRO A 514 20.89 19.99 -21.42
N ASP A 515 21.81 19.43 -20.63
CA ASP A 515 22.02 17.99 -20.54
C ASP A 515 21.13 17.40 -19.44
N TYR A 516 19.92 17.00 -19.84
CA TYR A 516 18.96 16.34 -18.96
C TYR A 516 19.44 14.96 -18.47
N GLY A 517 20.18 14.24 -19.33
CA GLY A 517 20.60 12.87 -19.07
C GLY A 517 21.53 12.77 -17.86
N ARG A 518 22.31 13.84 -17.62
CA ARG A 518 23.18 13.92 -16.45
C ARG A 518 22.41 13.99 -15.14
N CYS A 519 21.37 14.82 -15.03
CA CYS A 519 20.54 14.91 -13.83
C CYS A 519 19.81 13.59 -13.57
N VAL A 520 19.20 12.99 -14.60
CA VAL A 520 18.57 11.66 -14.52
C VAL A 520 19.55 10.60 -14.01
N ALA A 521 20.77 10.58 -14.53
CA ALA A 521 21.79 9.61 -14.12
C ALA A 521 22.22 9.78 -12.66
N ILE A 522 22.29 11.02 -12.16
CA ILE A 522 22.60 11.34 -10.76
C ILE A 522 21.50 10.79 -9.86
N VAL A 523 20.24 11.19 -10.07
CA VAL A 523 19.13 10.78 -9.20
C VAL A 523 18.90 9.27 -9.26
N ALA A 524 19.02 8.63 -10.43
CA ALA A 524 18.89 7.19 -10.59
C ALA A 524 19.97 6.41 -9.84
N SER A 525 21.23 6.84 -9.96
CA SER A 525 22.35 6.14 -9.32
C SER A 525 22.37 6.36 -7.80
N ALA A 526 22.00 7.56 -7.38
CA ALA A 526 21.95 7.94 -5.97
C ALA A 526 20.79 7.24 -5.25
N SER A 527 19.57 7.23 -5.83
CA SER A 527 18.42 6.59 -5.21
C SER A 527 18.64 5.09 -4.96
N LEU A 528 19.22 4.37 -5.93
CA LEU A 528 19.55 2.95 -5.80
C LEU A 528 20.58 2.67 -4.70
N ARG A 529 21.50 3.59 -4.45
CA ARG A 529 22.53 3.46 -3.41
C ARG A 529 21.99 3.84 -2.03
N GLU A 530 21.30 4.97 -1.98
CA GLU A 530 20.83 5.59 -0.74
C GLU A 530 19.64 4.83 -0.12
N MET A 531 18.81 4.14 -0.92
CA MET A 531 17.71 3.31 -0.39
C MET A 531 18.17 2.10 0.45
N ILE A 532 19.42 1.63 0.25
CA ILE A 532 19.91 0.39 0.89
C ILE A 532 19.98 0.55 2.41
N LYS A 533 20.51 1.68 2.91
CA LYS A 533 20.71 1.89 4.34
C LYS A 533 19.39 1.95 5.14
N PRO A 534 18.40 2.80 4.79
CA PRO A 534 17.10 2.80 5.46
C PRO A 534 16.33 1.49 5.22
N GLY A 535 16.37 0.92 4.02
CA GLY A 535 15.71 -0.38 3.75
C GLY A 535 16.29 -1.53 4.60
N ALA A 536 17.61 -1.60 4.73
CA ALA A 536 18.27 -2.57 5.60
C ALA A 536 17.89 -2.39 7.08
N LEU A 537 17.66 -1.16 7.55
CA LEU A 537 17.19 -0.92 8.91
C LEU A 537 15.85 -1.63 9.17
N ALA A 538 14.89 -1.47 8.27
CA ALA A 538 13.56 -2.05 8.41
C ALA A 538 13.58 -3.60 8.36
N ILE A 539 14.46 -4.20 7.54
CA ILE A 539 14.53 -5.66 7.39
C ILE A 539 15.38 -6.31 8.49
N VAL A 540 16.52 -5.71 8.84
CA VAL A 540 17.48 -6.29 9.79
C VAL A 540 17.01 -6.08 11.23
N SER A 541 16.28 -5.01 11.54
CA SER A 541 15.89 -4.70 12.92
C SER A 541 15.00 -5.78 13.57
N PRO A 542 13.94 -6.33 12.94
CA PRO A 542 13.17 -7.43 13.54
C PRO A 542 14.03 -8.68 13.74
N ILE A 543 14.96 -8.98 12.83
CA ILE A 543 15.85 -10.15 12.91
C ILE A 543 16.83 -10.01 14.07
N VAL A 544 17.45 -8.83 14.21
CA VAL A 544 18.43 -8.55 15.27
C VAL A 544 17.75 -8.53 16.63
N VAL A 545 16.59 -7.88 16.75
CA VAL A 545 15.85 -7.86 18.01
C VAL A 545 15.31 -9.25 18.35
N GLY A 546 14.83 -10.00 17.37
CA GLY A 546 14.49 -11.42 17.52
C GLY A 546 15.64 -12.29 18.00
N GLY A 547 16.82 -12.13 17.40
CA GLY A 547 18.01 -12.88 17.80
C GLY A 547 18.55 -12.49 19.19
N LEU A 548 18.59 -11.19 19.51
CA LEU A 548 19.09 -10.69 20.80
C LEU A 548 18.16 -11.04 21.96
N SER A 549 16.84 -10.96 21.75
CA SER A 549 15.86 -11.43 22.75
C SER A 549 16.01 -12.93 23.02
N ALA A 550 16.26 -13.74 21.98
CA ALA A 550 16.55 -15.17 22.15
C ALA A 550 17.85 -15.42 22.96
N LEU A 551 18.89 -14.60 22.77
CA LEU A 551 20.16 -14.69 23.49
C LEU A 551 20.07 -14.23 24.96
N CYS A 552 19.38 -13.12 25.24
CA CYS A 552 19.14 -12.66 26.62
C CYS A 552 18.27 -13.64 27.42
N SER A 553 17.40 -14.38 26.76
CA SER A 553 16.53 -15.39 27.39
C SER A 553 17.27 -16.63 27.90
N LEU A 554 18.48 -16.91 27.38
CA LEU A 554 19.39 -17.91 27.97
C LEU A 554 19.92 -17.49 29.35
N ALA A 555 19.86 -16.19 29.67
CA ALA A 555 20.25 -15.64 30.98
C ALA A 555 19.04 -15.32 31.88
N PHE A 556 17.89 -14.95 31.31
CA PHE A 556 16.65 -14.66 32.03
C PHE A 556 15.46 -15.40 31.38
N CYS A 557 15.07 -16.51 32.00
CA CYS A 557 13.97 -17.35 31.55
C CYS A 557 12.65 -16.58 31.65
N HIS A 558 11.99 -16.23 30.52
CA HIS A 558 10.54 -15.95 30.31
C HIS A 558 10.15 -14.83 29.29
N ALA A 559 11.08 -14.23 28.53
CA ALA A 559 10.75 -13.06 27.69
C ALA A 559 10.97 -13.21 26.15
N GLN A 560 10.98 -14.42 25.61
CA GLN A 560 11.34 -14.67 24.20
C GLN A 560 10.39 -14.03 23.17
N GLU A 561 9.08 -14.11 23.39
CA GLU A 561 8.08 -13.84 22.34
C GLU A 561 7.62 -12.38 22.30
N LYS A 562 7.68 -11.69 23.44
CA LYS A 562 7.03 -10.38 23.65
C LYS A 562 7.86 -9.18 23.15
N ILE A 563 9.16 -9.35 22.97
CA ILE A 563 10.08 -8.28 22.51
C ILE A 563 10.06 -8.18 20.98
N VAL A 564 10.05 -9.34 20.30
CA VAL A 564 9.96 -9.42 18.83
C VAL A 564 8.66 -8.80 18.34
N VAL A 565 7.58 -9.06 19.08
CA VAL A 565 6.27 -8.45 18.86
C VAL A 565 6.34 -6.94 18.74
N ILE A 566 7.04 -6.25 19.64
CA ILE A 566 6.92 -4.79 19.70
C ILE A 566 7.86 -4.11 18.71
N VAL A 567 9.01 -4.71 18.45
CA VAL A 567 9.85 -4.23 17.35
C VAL A 567 9.25 -4.59 16.00
N ALA A 568 8.55 -5.72 15.85
CA ALA A 568 7.76 -6.02 14.66
C ALA A 568 6.55 -5.08 14.53
N LEU A 569 5.83 -4.79 15.61
CA LEU A 569 4.74 -3.81 15.64
C LEU A 569 5.23 -2.41 15.29
N ALA A 570 6.41 -2.01 15.75
CA ALA A 570 6.97 -0.72 15.40
C ALA A 570 7.58 -0.66 14.00
N VAL A 571 8.06 -1.79 13.47
CA VAL A 571 8.44 -1.96 12.07
C VAL A 571 7.20 -2.12 11.17
N MET A 572 6.03 -2.44 11.71
CA MET A 572 4.75 -2.42 11.00
C MET A 572 4.04 -1.05 11.13
N GLU A 573 4.10 -0.40 12.29
CA GLU A 573 3.76 1.02 12.50
C GLU A 573 4.71 1.94 11.72
N HIS A 574 5.85 1.44 11.28
CA HIS A 574 6.69 2.10 10.29
C HIS A 574 5.91 2.49 9.04
N HIS A 575 4.95 1.69 8.54
CA HIS A 575 4.10 2.12 7.42
C HIS A 575 3.13 3.25 7.80
N VAL A 576 2.74 3.35 9.07
CA VAL A 576 1.85 4.39 9.62
C VAL A 576 2.61 5.71 9.85
N LEU A 577 3.86 5.62 10.30
CA LEU A 577 4.69 6.77 10.67
C LEU A 577 5.67 7.24 9.58
N HIS A 578 6.01 6.39 8.59
CA HIS A 578 6.79 6.77 7.42
C HIS A 578 6.06 7.80 6.56
N SER A 579 4.74 7.64 6.37
CA SER A 579 3.97 8.63 5.63
C SER A 579 3.73 9.89 6.45
N SER A 580 3.59 9.85 7.78
CA SER A 580 3.46 11.09 8.59
C SER A 580 4.79 11.85 8.76
N GLY A 581 5.93 11.17 8.69
CA GLY A 581 7.26 11.79 8.54
C GLY A 581 7.48 12.37 7.14
N GLU A 582 7.03 11.69 6.09
CA GLU A 582 6.95 12.26 4.73
C GLU A 582 5.96 13.44 4.67
N ASP A 583 4.85 13.42 5.41
CA ASP A 583 3.84 14.49 5.44
C ASP A 583 4.34 15.71 6.23
N CYS A 584 5.14 15.53 7.28
CA CYS A 584 5.88 16.65 7.89
C CYS A 584 6.84 17.32 6.88
N LEU A 585 7.40 16.57 5.93
CA LEU A 585 8.22 17.13 4.84
C LEU A 585 7.40 17.59 3.63
N TYR A 586 6.25 16.99 3.35
CA TYR A 586 5.34 17.38 2.27
C TYR A 586 4.54 18.65 2.59
N ILE A 587 4.47 19.03 3.88
CA ILE A 587 3.96 20.34 4.31
C ILE A 587 5.11 21.37 4.40
N LEU A 588 6.37 20.91 4.36
CA LEU A 588 7.56 21.78 4.31
C LEU A 588 7.96 22.20 2.90
N TYR A 589 7.50 21.47 1.88
CA TYR A 589 7.57 21.82 0.46
C TYR A 589 6.17 22.22 0.00
#